data_AF-A0A1V4DHI0-F1
#
_entry.id   AF-A0A1V4DHI0-F1
#
_cell.length_a   1.000
_cell.length_b   1.000
_cell.length_c   1.000
_cell.angle_alpha   90.00
_cell.angle_beta   90.00
_cell.angle_gamma   90.00
#
_symmetry.space_group_name_H-M   'P 1'
#
loop_
_entity.id
_entity.type
_entity.pdbx_description
1 polymer ?
#
loop_
_entity_poly.entity_id
_entity_poly.type
_entity_poly.pdbx_seq_one_letter_code
_entity_poly.pdbx_strand_id
1 'polypeptide(L)'
;MKEKLLTKIQSENDVYIDEEIYWLMDNIGNTDASIRDDIVFNTLANGIVEGMFTDKQFVYIKDKTIEGNLIFYRIEEQLPSTLTRSFTALLNGFIIQSDGDSKSSYHNLLTHDEREYFFNTAIIYLQKEIDKTGYSEIYGWVHAFAHGGDYLSNVMSHDLFTEIDVINSLETIKHVIYSVEKPFG
;
A
#
# COMPACT_ATOMS: atom_id res chain seq x y z
N MET A 1 17.10 -12.42 8.92
CA MET A 1 15.94 -11.50 9.02
C MET A 1 14.63 -12.26 8.89
N LYS A 2 14.38 -12.99 7.78
CA LYS A 2 13.16 -13.80 7.54
C LYS A 2 12.66 -14.60 8.76
N GLU A 3 13.50 -15.49 9.30
CA GLU A 3 13.11 -16.35 10.44
C GLU A 3 12.76 -15.55 11.70
N LYS A 4 13.50 -14.47 11.98
CA LYS A 4 13.25 -13.59 13.12
C LYS A 4 11.86 -12.93 13.02
N LEU A 5 11.52 -12.38 11.85
CA LEU A 5 10.22 -11.76 11.62
C LEU A 5 9.08 -12.78 11.65
N LEU A 6 9.28 -13.98 11.11
CA LEU A 6 8.29 -15.06 11.20
C LEU A 6 7.99 -15.45 12.65
N THR A 7 9.00 -15.54 13.51
CA THR A 7 8.79 -15.79 14.94
C THR A 7 8.03 -14.64 15.59
N LYS A 8 8.36 -13.39 15.26
CA LYS A 8 7.69 -12.21 15.82
C LYS A 8 6.20 -12.13 15.48
N ILE A 9 5.84 -12.46 14.24
CA ILE A 9 4.42 -12.49 13.80
C ILE A 9 3.57 -13.45 14.67
N GLN A 10 4.20 -14.48 15.24
CA GLN A 10 3.53 -15.47 16.10
C GLN A 10 3.51 -15.08 17.59
N SER A 11 4.17 -13.98 17.98
CA SER A 11 4.30 -13.54 19.37
C SER A 11 3.59 -12.19 19.60
N GLU A 12 2.73 -12.11 20.61
CA GLU A 12 1.81 -10.97 20.78
C GLU A 12 2.41 -9.67 21.34
N ASN A 13 3.73 -9.53 21.54
CA ASN A 13 4.31 -8.36 22.25
C ASN A 13 5.71 -7.93 21.81
N ASP A 14 6.16 -8.30 20.61
CA ASP A 14 7.52 -7.98 20.17
C ASP A 14 7.63 -6.60 19.50
N VAL A 15 8.54 -5.77 20.01
CA VAL A 15 8.86 -4.44 19.45
C VAL A 15 9.71 -4.59 18.19
N TYR A 16 9.38 -3.84 17.13
CA TYR A 16 10.18 -3.81 15.90
C TYR A 16 11.34 -2.81 16.01
N ILE A 17 12.53 -3.23 15.57
CA ILE A 17 13.71 -2.34 15.47
C ILE A 17 13.83 -1.75 14.07
N ASP A 18 14.56 -0.65 13.93
CA ASP A 18 14.65 0.08 12.66
C ASP A 18 15.18 -0.77 11.51
N GLU A 19 16.17 -1.65 11.76
CA GLU A 19 16.71 -2.55 10.73
C GLU A 19 15.66 -3.55 10.21
N GLU A 20 14.67 -3.91 11.02
CA GLU A 20 13.54 -4.74 10.58
C GLU A 20 12.63 -3.94 9.64
N ILE A 21 12.32 -2.69 10.00
CA ILE A 21 11.50 -1.79 9.17
C ILE A 21 12.17 -1.53 7.82
N TYR A 22 13.48 -1.34 7.81
CA TYR A 22 14.25 -1.12 6.58
C TYR A 22 14.16 -2.34 5.67
N TRP A 23 14.34 -3.53 6.25
CA TRP A 23 14.25 -4.78 5.50
C TRP A 23 12.84 -5.01 4.94
N LEU A 24 11.79 -4.69 5.70
CA LEU A 24 10.40 -4.78 5.22
C LEU A 24 10.20 -3.90 3.97
N MET A 25 10.61 -2.64 4.04
CA MET A 25 10.45 -1.70 2.92
C MET A 25 11.28 -2.09 1.69
N ASP A 26 12.50 -2.59 1.88
CA ASP A 26 13.35 -3.08 0.79
C ASP A 26 12.76 -4.32 0.09
N ASN A 27 11.80 -5.00 0.72
CA ASN A 27 11.20 -6.25 0.23
C ASN A 27 9.69 -6.12 -0.10
N ILE A 28 9.14 -4.90 -0.16
CA ILE A 28 7.70 -4.67 -0.44
C ILE A 28 7.22 -5.28 -1.77
N GLY A 29 8.10 -5.36 -2.77
CA GLY A 29 7.84 -5.97 -4.08
C GLY A 29 8.59 -7.28 -4.32
N ASN A 30 8.97 -8.02 -3.27
CA ASN A 30 9.77 -9.23 -3.42
C ASN A 30 9.04 -10.28 -4.30
N THR A 31 9.77 -10.96 -5.19
CA THR A 31 9.20 -11.97 -6.09
C THR A 31 8.80 -13.26 -5.38
N ASP A 32 9.39 -13.56 -4.23
CA ASP A 32 8.97 -14.68 -3.36
C ASP A 32 7.76 -14.25 -2.52
N ALA A 33 6.59 -14.82 -2.82
CA ALA A 33 5.34 -14.55 -2.10
C ALA A 33 5.43 -14.89 -0.60
N SER A 34 6.25 -15.87 -0.21
CA SER A 34 6.45 -16.19 1.21
C SER A 34 7.27 -15.14 1.96
N ILE A 35 7.92 -14.23 1.24
CA ILE A 35 8.56 -13.05 1.81
C ILE A 35 7.61 -11.87 1.73
N ARG A 36 7.07 -11.60 0.55
CA ARG A 36 6.26 -10.42 0.28
C ARG A 36 4.92 -10.43 1.02
N ASP A 37 4.16 -11.51 0.92
CA ASP A 37 2.80 -11.60 1.46
C ASP A 37 2.87 -12.01 2.95
N ASP A 38 3.50 -13.16 3.21
CA ASP A 38 3.45 -13.80 4.52
C ASP A 38 4.21 -13.03 5.61
N ILE A 39 5.24 -12.27 5.22
CA ILE A 39 6.11 -11.55 6.16
C ILE A 39 5.97 -10.05 5.96
N VAL A 40 6.34 -9.54 4.79
CA VAL A 40 6.45 -8.09 4.60
C VAL A 40 5.11 -7.41 4.78
N PHE A 41 4.12 -7.81 3.98
CA PHE A 41 2.82 -7.18 4.02
C PHE A 41 2.09 -7.45 5.33
N ASN A 42 2.06 -8.70 5.81
CA ASN A 42 1.46 -9.04 7.11
C ASN A 42 2.06 -8.23 8.26
N THR A 43 3.40 -8.09 8.34
CA THR A 43 4.03 -7.30 9.40
C THR A 43 3.69 -5.82 9.26
N LEU A 44 3.73 -5.24 8.05
CA LEU A 44 3.43 -3.83 7.85
C LEU A 44 1.97 -3.51 8.15
N ALA A 45 1.03 -4.31 7.65
CA ALA A 45 -0.41 -4.12 7.85
C ALA A 45 -0.77 -4.25 9.34
N ASN A 46 -0.38 -5.37 9.98
CA ASN A 46 -0.66 -5.57 11.40
C ASN A 46 0.06 -4.52 12.26
N GLY A 47 1.30 -4.17 11.94
CA GLY A 47 2.04 -3.18 12.70
C GLY A 47 1.44 -1.78 12.62
N ILE A 48 0.84 -1.40 11.49
CA ILE A 48 0.10 -0.14 11.34
C ILE A 48 -1.25 -0.20 12.07
N VAL A 49 -2.01 -1.28 11.91
CA VAL A 49 -3.35 -1.42 12.52
C VAL A 49 -3.28 -1.48 14.04
N GLU A 50 -2.32 -2.24 14.58
CA GLU A 50 -2.18 -2.47 16.02
C GLU A 50 -1.25 -1.46 16.71
N GLY A 51 -0.72 -0.46 15.97
CA GLY A 51 0.13 0.58 16.55
C GLY A 51 1.50 0.09 17.06
N MET A 52 2.09 -0.93 16.42
CA MET A 52 3.31 -1.59 16.89
C MET A 52 4.61 -0.88 16.50
N PHE A 53 4.54 0.12 15.61
CA PHE A 53 5.67 0.96 15.21
C PHE A 53 5.72 2.25 16.00
N THR A 54 6.92 2.76 16.25
CA THR A 54 7.09 4.13 16.75
C THR A 54 6.71 5.15 15.68
N ASP A 55 6.36 6.39 16.06
CA ASP A 55 6.06 7.46 15.09
C ASP A 55 7.20 7.66 14.08
N LYS A 56 8.46 7.53 14.51
CA LYS A 56 9.62 7.65 13.62
C LYS A 56 9.66 6.54 12.56
N GLN A 57 9.29 5.32 12.95
CA GLN A 57 9.22 4.18 12.03
C GLN A 57 8.04 4.33 11.07
N PHE A 58 6.88 4.77 11.56
CA PHE A 58 5.72 5.07 10.71
C PHE A 58 6.06 6.16 9.67
N VAL A 59 6.66 7.26 10.12
CA VAL A 59 7.12 8.35 9.24
C VAL A 59 8.13 7.83 8.23
N TYR A 60 9.10 6.99 8.63
CA TYR A 60 10.03 6.36 7.69
C TYR A 60 9.33 5.48 6.65
N ILE A 61 8.37 4.65 7.05
CA ILE A 61 7.60 3.79 6.13
C ILE A 61 6.89 4.64 5.08
N LYS A 62 6.17 5.68 5.52
CA LYS A 62 5.50 6.64 4.64
C LYS A 62 6.48 7.39 3.73
N ASP A 63 7.60 7.89 4.25
CA ASP A 63 8.59 8.59 3.43
C ASP A 63 9.18 7.68 2.35
N LYS A 64 9.41 6.40 2.68
CA LYS A 64 9.88 5.44 1.68
C LYS A 64 8.90 5.23 0.53
N THR A 65 7.59 5.26 0.76
CA THR A 65 6.62 5.14 -0.35
C THR A 65 6.55 6.40 -1.19
N ILE A 66 6.62 7.59 -0.56
CA ILE A 66 6.55 8.89 -1.24
C ILE A 66 7.86 9.21 -1.99
N GLU A 67 8.99 9.29 -1.28
CA GLU A 67 10.29 9.68 -1.84
C GLU A 67 10.81 8.67 -2.85
N GLY A 68 10.52 7.38 -2.64
CA GLY A 68 10.85 6.30 -3.57
C GLY A 68 9.95 6.26 -4.81
N ASN A 69 8.86 7.05 -4.82
CA ASN A 69 7.82 7.02 -5.84
C ASN A 69 7.32 5.59 -6.15
N LEU A 70 7.19 4.76 -5.10
CA LEU A 70 7.01 3.32 -5.25
C LEU A 70 5.67 2.94 -5.89
N ILE A 71 4.64 3.77 -5.70
CA ILE A 71 3.32 3.60 -6.30
C ILE A 71 3.35 3.69 -7.84
N PHE A 72 4.36 4.37 -8.41
CA PHE A 72 4.60 4.47 -9.85
C PHE A 72 5.90 3.78 -10.28
N TYR A 73 6.44 2.86 -9.47
CA TYR A 73 7.67 2.14 -9.75
C TYR A 73 7.59 1.43 -11.11
N ARG A 74 8.36 1.95 -12.08
CA ARG A 74 8.41 1.45 -13.47
C ARG A 74 7.00 1.19 -14.03
N ILE A 75 6.12 2.18 -13.93
CA ILE A 75 4.69 2.06 -14.27
C ILE A 75 4.41 1.53 -15.69
N GLU A 76 5.34 1.70 -16.62
CA GLU A 76 5.25 1.19 -18.00
C GLU A 76 5.61 -0.31 -18.12
N GLU A 77 6.16 -0.92 -17.06
CA GLU A 77 6.49 -2.34 -16.98
C GLU A 77 5.42 -3.13 -16.21
N GLN A 78 5.12 -4.35 -16.67
CA GLN A 78 4.27 -5.31 -15.96
C GLN A 78 5.10 -6.13 -14.94
N LEU A 79 4.65 -7.33 -14.58
CA LEU A 79 5.40 -8.24 -13.71
C LEU A 79 6.87 -8.43 -14.12
N PRO A 80 7.80 -8.49 -13.14
CA PRO A 80 7.55 -8.44 -11.70
C PRO A 80 7.44 -7.02 -11.11
N SER A 81 7.65 -5.95 -11.90
CA SER A 81 7.66 -4.56 -11.41
C SER A 81 6.33 -4.14 -10.77
N THR A 82 5.21 -4.69 -11.26
CA THR A 82 3.87 -4.52 -10.68
C THR A 82 3.76 -4.93 -9.21
N LEU A 83 4.57 -5.89 -8.74
CA LEU A 83 4.54 -6.33 -7.34
C LEU A 83 4.83 -5.17 -6.39
N THR A 84 5.86 -4.36 -6.69
CA THR A 84 6.20 -3.17 -5.90
C THR A 84 5.03 -2.19 -5.88
N ARG A 85 4.43 -1.88 -7.04
CA ARG A 85 3.34 -0.90 -7.13
C ARG A 85 2.09 -1.38 -6.39
N SER A 86 1.69 -2.62 -6.64
CA SER A 86 0.50 -3.22 -6.06
C SER A 86 0.56 -3.26 -4.53
N PHE A 87 1.66 -3.76 -3.97
CA PHE A 87 1.81 -3.84 -2.51
C PHE A 87 2.07 -2.46 -1.88
N THR A 88 2.63 -1.51 -2.63
CA THR A 88 2.67 -0.10 -2.20
C THR A 88 1.27 0.51 -2.17
N ALA A 89 0.41 0.25 -3.16
CA ALA A 89 -0.97 0.74 -3.17
C ALA A 89 -1.71 0.24 -1.91
N LEU A 90 -1.58 -1.06 -1.62
CA LEU A 90 -2.19 -1.65 -0.44
C LEU A 90 -1.67 -1.01 0.86
N LEU A 91 -0.33 -0.91 1.01
CA LEU A 91 0.31 -0.27 2.15
C LEU A 91 -0.12 1.20 2.33
N ASN A 92 -0.18 1.97 1.25
CA ASN A 92 -0.62 3.37 1.27
C ASN A 92 -2.07 3.50 1.76
N GLY A 93 -2.94 2.52 1.45
CA GLY A 93 -4.28 2.43 2.01
C GLY A 93 -4.29 2.33 3.53
N PHE A 94 -3.44 1.48 4.11
CA PHE A 94 -3.29 1.36 5.57
C PHE A 94 -2.72 2.63 6.21
N ILE A 95 -1.73 3.27 5.57
CA ILE A 95 -1.15 4.53 6.05
C ILE A 95 -2.22 5.61 6.16
N ILE A 96 -2.95 5.89 5.08
CA ILE A 96 -3.94 6.98 5.08
C ILE A 96 -5.15 6.65 5.98
N GLN A 97 -5.54 5.37 6.06
CA GLN A 97 -6.58 4.93 6.99
C GLN A 97 -6.17 5.20 8.44
N SER A 98 -4.94 4.84 8.81
CA SER A 98 -4.43 5.05 10.17
C SER A 98 -4.27 6.52 10.53
N ASP A 99 -3.90 7.39 9.58
CA ASP A 99 -3.85 8.83 9.80
C ASP A 99 -5.25 9.42 10.06
N GLY A 100 -6.26 8.96 9.32
CA GLY A 100 -7.65 9.42 9.42
C GLY A 100 -8.44 8.86 10.60
N ASP A 101 -8.02 7.74 11.19
CA ASP A 101 -8.75 7.11 12.31
C ASP A 101 -8.35 7.72 13.66
N SER A 102 -9.29 8.42 14.29
CA SER A 102 -9.16 8.97 15.66
C SER A 102 -8.74 7.97 16.75
N LYS A 103 -8.89 6.66 16.52
CA LYS A 103 -8.48 5.59 17.45
C LYS A 103 -7.07 5.07 17.19
N SER A 104 -6.48 5.37 16.04
CA SER A 104 -5.13 4.93 15.68
C SER A 104 -4.07 5.65 16.50
N SER A 105 -2.97 4.95 16.80
CA SER A 105 -1.75 5.60 17.33
C SER A 105 -1.13 6.60 16.34
N TYR A 106 -1.47 6.50 15.05
CA TYR A 106 -0.91 7.31 13.98
C TYR A 106 -1.83 8.44 13.51
N HIS A 107 -2.91 8.70 14.27
CA HIS A 107 -3.87 9.74 13.94
C HIS A 107 -3.19 11.12 13.79
N ASN A 108 -3.46 11.79 12.68
CA ASN A 108 -2.92 13.10 12.33
C ASN A 108 -1.38 13.20 12.26
N LEU A 109 -0.66 12.10 12.03
CA LEU A 109 0.79 12.16 11.83
C LEU A 109 1.19 12.67 10.43
N LEU A 110 0.29 12.61 9.45
CA LEU A 110 0.56 13.17 8.12
C LEU A 110 0.37 14.70 8.12
N THR A 111 1.16 15.38 7.30
CA THR A 111 0.95 16.77 6.94
C THR A 111 -0.17 16.91 5.90
N HIS A 112 -0.61 18.14 5.67
CA HIS A 112 -1.58 18.42 4.60
C HIS A 112 -1.09 17.94 3.23
N ASP A 113 0.15 18.26 2.86
CA ASP A 113 0.68 17.94 1.53
C ASP A 113 0.90 16.44 1.33
N GLU A 114 1.21 15.71 2.40
CA GLU A 114 1.29 14.25 2.37
C GLU A 114 -0.10 13.62 2.16
N ARG A 115 -1.15 14.10 2.85
CA ARG A 115 -2.52 13.64 2.62
C ARG A 115 -2.95 13.87 1.17
N GLU A 116 -2.70 15.08 0.66
CA GLU A 116 -2.97 15.42 -0.74
C GLU A 116 -2.21 14.49 -1.71
N TYR A 117 -0.96 14.14 -1.40
CA TYR A 117 -0.23 13.14 -2.17
C TYR A 117 -0.97 11.79 -2.17
N PHE A 118 -1.42 11.30 -1.01
CA PHE A 118 -2.14 10.03 -0.94
C PHE A 118 -3.48 10.08 -1.70
N PHE A 119 -4.24 11.16 -1.56
CA PHE A 119 -5.53 11.33 -2.25
C PHE A 119 -5.35 11.32 -3.77
N ASN A 120 -4.40 12.10 -4.28
CA ASN A 120 -4.14 12.21 -5.71
C ASN A 120 -3.57 10.92 -6.29
N THR A 121 -2.63 10.27 -5.59
CA THR A 121 -1.96 9.09 -6.13
C THR A 121 -2.85 7.85 -6.16
N ALA A 122 -3.82 7.71 -5.26
CA ALA A 122 -4.83 6.64 -5.35
C ALA A 122 -5.62 6.69 -6.67
N ILE A 123 -6.04 7.91 -7.06
CA ILE A 123 -6.77 8.18 -8.31
C ILE A 123 -5.84 7.95 -9.52
N ILE A 124 -4.67 8.58 -9.53
CA ILE A 124 -3.75 8.52 -10.68
C ILE A 124 -3.23 7.10 -10.90
N TYR A 125 -2.96 6.33 -9.84
CA TYR A 125 -2.51 4.94 -9.93
C TYR A 125 -3.49 4.07 -10.71
N LEU A 126 -4.78 4.09 -10.34
CA LEU A 126 -5.81 3.31 -11.04
C LEU A 126 -6.01 3.74 -12.50
N GLN A 127 -5.73 4.99 -12.84
CA GLN A 127 -5.78 5.47 -14.22
C GLN A 127 -4.60 4.98 -15.06
N LYS A 128 -3.42 4.82 -14.44
CA LYS A 128 -2.15 4.54 -15.10
C LYS A 128 -1.72 3.08 -15.07
N GLU A 129 -2.18 2.29 -14.10
CA GLU A 129 -1.79 0.88 -14.02
C GLU A 129 -2.29 0.12 -15.26
N ILE A 130 -1.39 -0.65 -15.86
CA ILE A 130 -1.64 -1.41 -17.09
C ILE A 130 -1.65 -2.91 -16.85
N ASP A 131 -1.05 -3.38 -15.74
CA ASP A 131 -0.98 -4.78 -15.40
C ASP A 131 -2.27 -5.23 -14.71
N LYS A 132 -3.04 -6.03 -15.45
CA LYS A 132 -4.35 -6.54 -15.03
C LYS A 132 -4.24 -7.93 -14.38
N THR A 133 -3.02 -8.37 -14.04
CA THR A 133 -2.80 -9.65 -13.38
C THR A 133 -3.31 -9.59 -11.94
N GLY A 134 -4.28 -10.44 -11.65
CA GLY A 134 -4.75 -10.84 -10.33
C GLY A 134 -3.85 -11.92 -9.73
N TYR A 135 -3.69 -13.07 -10.38
CA TYR A 135 -2.84 -14.17 -9.90
C TYR A 135 -1.77 -14.59 -10.91
N SER A 136 -0.57 -14.86 -10.43
CA SER A 136 0.54 -15.42 -11.19
C SER A 136 0.95 -16.76 -10.61
N GLU A 137 1.09 -17.79 -11.45
CA GLU A 137 1.64 -19.08 -11.00
C GLU A 137 3.08 -18.98 -10.47
N ILE A 138 3.83 -17.96 -10.92
CA ILE A 138 5.22 -17.74 -10.53
C ILE A 138 5.29 -16.86 -9.28
N TYR A 139 4.52 -15.78 -9.25
CA TYR A 139 4.67 -14.74 -8.24
C TYR A 139 3.57 -14.73 -7.17
N GLY A 140 2.53 -15.57 -7.30
CA GLY A 140 1.37 -15.57 -6.41
C GLY A 140 0.40 -14.43 -6.70
N TRP A 141 -0.24 -13.89 -5.65
CA TRP A 141 -1.18 -12.79 -5.77
C TRP A 141 -0.48 -11.48 -6.16
N VAL A 142 -0.95 -10.88 -7.25
CA VAL A 142 -0.45 -9.61 -7.78
C VAL A 142 -1.45 -8.51 -7.48
N HIS A 143 -2.72 -8.70 -7.83
CA HIS A 143 -3.84 -7.86 -7.38
C HIS A 143 -3.70 -6.34 -7.58
N ALA A 144 -3.01 -5.88 -8.62
CA ALA A 144 -2.68 -4.47 -8.82
C ALA A 144 -3.91 -3.54 -8.77
N PHE A 145 -4.99 -3.90 -9.48
CA PHE A 145 -6.25 -3.14 -9.47
C PHE A 145 -7.06 -3.33 -8.19
N ALA A 146 -7.03 -4.52 -7.57
CA ALA A 146 -7.77 -4.77 -6.34
C ALA A 146 -7.17 -3.97 -5.17
N HIS A 147 -5.85 -4.02 -4.99
CA HIS A 147 -5.14 -3.21 -4.00
C HIS A 147 -5.27 -1.70 -4.30
N GLY A 148 -5.31 -1.31 -5.58
CA GLY A 148 -5.64 0.07 -5.97
C GLY A 148 -7.05 0.49 -5.56
N GLY A 149 -8.03 -0.41 -5.67
CA GLY A 149 -9.40 -0.21 -5.19
C GLY A 149 -9.47 -0.07 -3.67
N ASP A 150 -8.75 -0.92 -2.93
CA ASP A 150 -8.64 -0.83 -1.47
C ASP A 150 -8.04 0.51 -1.04
N TYR A 151 -7.00 0.96 -1.75
CA TYR A 151 -6.39 2.26 -1.52
C TYR A 151 -7.37 3.41 -1.80
N LEU A 152 -8.05 3.38 -2.96
CA LEU A 152 -9.07 4.38 -3.31
C LEU A 152 -10.19 4.44 -2.26
N SER A 153 -10.65 3.29 -1.78
CA SER A 153 -11.69 3.22 -0.74
C SER A 153 -11.23 3.86 0.57
N ASN A 154 -9.97 3.64 0.95
CA ASN A 154 -9.42 4.21 2.19
C ASN A 154 -9.25 5.73 2.11
N VAL A 155 -8.77 6.28 0.97
CA VAL A 155 -8.69 7.74 0.82
C VAL A 155 -10.08 8.39 0.81
N MET A 156 -11.06 7.76 0.14
CA MET A 156 -12.43 8.27 0.09
C MET A 156 -13.13 8.28 1.46
N SER A 157 -12.66 7.46 2.39
CA SER A 157 -13.19 7.39 3.75
C SER A 157 -12.57 8.41 4.71
N HIS A 158 -11.57 9.18 4.27
CA HIS A 158 -10.90 10.17 5.09
C HIS A 158 -11.73 11.46 5.20
N ASP A 159 -11.88 12.03 6.40
CA ASP A 159 -12.73 13.22 6.67
C ASP A 159 -12.31 14.50 5.93
N LEU A 160 -11.13 14.51 5.32
CA LEU A 160 -10.58 15.64 4.56
C LEU A 160 -10.68 15.44 3.05
N PHE A 161 -11.16 14.28 2.60
CA PHE A 161 -11.35 13.99 1.19
C PHE A 161 -12.54 14.80 0.66
N THR A 162 -12.33 15.56 -0.42
CA THR A 162 -13.33 16.56 -0.86
C THR A 162 -14.38 15.97 -1.79
N GLU A 163 -15.51 16.68 -1.97
CA GLU A 163 -16.52 16.31 -2.96
C GLU A 163 -15.96 16.25 -4.39
N ILE A 164 -14.98 17.12 -4.72
CA ILE A 164 -14.32 17.13 -6.02
C ILE A 164 -13.50 15.84 -6.21
N ASP A 165 -12.81 15.39 -5.16
CA ASP A 165 -12.03 14.15 -5.20
C ASP A 165 -12.92 12.91 -5.32
N VAL A 166 -14.12 12.94 -4.73
CA VAL A 166 -15.13 11.89 -4.94
C VAL A 166 -15.56 11.82 -6.40
N ILE A 167 -15.82 12.96 -7.06
CA ILE A 167 -16.15 12.99 -8.48
C ILE A 167 -15.00 12.41 -9.32
N ASN A 168 -13.75 12.82 -9.03
CA ASN A 168 -12.56 12.30 -9.71
C ASN A 168 -12.39 10.78 -9.50
N SER A 169 -12.75 10.28 -8.31
CA SER A 169 -12.75 8.85 -7.99
C SER A 169 -13.77 8.08 -8.80
N LEU A 170 -15.00 8.61 -8.95
CA LEU A 170 -16.05 7.99 -9.77
C LEU A 170 -15.66 7.95 -11.25
N GLU A 171 -15.09 9.03 -11.79
CA GLU A 171 -14.56 9.04 -13.17
C GLU A 171 -13.40 8.06 -13.34
N THR A 172 -12.58 7.87 -12.31
CA THR A 172 -11.50 6.87 -12.31
C THR A 172 -12.04 5.44 -12.32
N ILE A 173 -13.03 5.13 -11.49
CA ILE A 173 -13.71 3.82 -11.48
C ILE A 173 -14.30 3.54 -12.87
N LYS A 174 -14.97 4.54 -13.45
CA LYS A 174 -15.51 4.46 -14.81
C LYS A 174 -14.41 4.20 -15.85
N HIS A 175 -13.29 4.91 -15.78
CA HIS A 175 -12.12 4.69 -16.65
C HIS A 175 -11.59 3.26 -16.53
N VAL A 176 -11.42 2.75 -15.32
CA VAL A 176 -10.99 1.37 -15.06
C VAL A 176 -11.95 0.39 -15.73
N ILE A 177 -13.26 0.51 -15.47
CA ILE A 177 -14.29 -0.37 -16.04
C ILE A 177 -14.25 -0.35 -17.58
N TYR A 178 -14.15 0.83 -18.21
CA TYR A 178 -14.07 0.93 -19.67
C TYR A 178 -12.77 0.36 -20.26
N SER A 179 -11.70 0.29 -19.47
CA SER A 179 -10.43 -0.31 -19.91
C SER A 179 -10.44 -1.85 -19.86
N VAL A 180 -11.41 -2.48 -19.20
CA VAL A 180 -11.48 -3.94 -19.06
C VAL A 180 -11.93 -4.60 -20.38
N GLU A 181 -10.97 -5.06 -21.17
CA GLU A 181 -11.25 -5.80 -22.42
C GLU A 181 -11.58 -7.28 -22.18
N LYS A 182 -11.07 -7.84 -21.08
CA LYS A 182 -11.21 -9.24 -20.64
C LYS A 182 -11.27 -9.26 -19.11
N PRO A 183 -11.86 -10.30 -18.48
CA PRO A 183 -11.82 -10.46 -17.04
C PRO A 183 -10.38 -10.36 -16.50
N PHE A 184 -10.21 -9.80 -15.31
CA PHE A 184 -8.92 -9.85 -14.59
C PHE A 184 -8.51 -11.31 -14.41
N GLY A 185 -7.25 -11.61 -14.72
CA GLY A 185 -6.69 -12.97 -14.81
C GLY A 185 -5.85 -13.33 -13.61
#